data_AF-A0A935CRE2-F1
#
_entry.id   AF-A0A935CRE2-F1
#
_cell.length_a   1.000
_cell.length_b   1.000
_cell.length_c   1.000
_cell.angle_alpha   90.00
_cell.angle_beta   90.00
_cell.angle_gamma   90.00
#
_symmetry.space_group_name_H-M   'P 1'
#
loop_
_entity.id
_entity.type
_entity.pdbx_description
1 polymer ?
#
loop_
_entity_poly.entity_id
_entity_poly.type
_entity_poly.pdbx_seq_one_letter_code
_entity_poly.pdbx_strand_id
1 'polypeptide(L)' 'MSRVSLNQVAPDFSLADFRGNTVRLADFRGYKNVLLVFNRTFT' A
#
# COMPACT_ATOMS: atom_id res chain seq x y z
N MET A 1 15.90 -8.61 -9.48
CA MET A 1 15.57 -7.37 -8.76
C MET A 1 14.12 -7.03 -9.07
N SER A 2 13.27 -6.86 -8.05
CA SER A 2 11.88 -6.44 -8.25
C SER A 2 11.84 -4.96 -8.59
N ARG A 3 12.03 -4.65 -9.87
CA ARG A 3 12.02 -3.29 -10.41
C ARG A 3 10.56 -2.89 -10.61
N VAL A 4 10.06 -1.96 -9.79
CA VAL A 4 8.74 -1.37 -9.99
C VAL A 4 8.81 -0.43 -11.20
N SER A 5 7.87 -0.57 -12.14
CA SER A 5 7.77 0.32 -13.30
C SER A 5 7.14 1.65 -12.88
N LEU A 6 7.75 2.76 -13.29
CA LEU A 6 7.19 4.09 -13.07
C LEU A 6 5.94 4.30 -13.93
N ASN A 7 5.02 5.15 -13.46
CA ASN A 7 3.75 5.49 -14.13
C ASN A 7 2.84 4.29 -14.44
N GLN A 8 3.02 3.17 -13.75
CA GLN A 8 2.12 2.03 -13.81
C GLN A 8 1.17 2.05 -12.60
N VAL A 9 -0.02 1.47 -12.77
CA VAL A 9 -0.93 1.23 -11.65
C VAL A 9 -0.22 0.41 -10.57
N ALA A 10 -0.25 0.90 -9.34
CA ALA A 10 0.32 0.19 -8.20
C ALA A 10 -0.36 -1.18 -8.01
N PRO A 11 0.41 -2.26 -7.78
CA PRO A 11 -0.15 -3.57 -7.45
C PRO A 11 -1.04 -3.48 -6.23
N ASP A 12 -2.21 -4.10 -6.31
CA ASP A 12 -3.17 -4.08 -5.20
C ASP A 12 -2.73 -5.02 -4.08
N PHE A 13 -3.15 -4.70 -2.85
CA PHE A 13 -3.00 -5.57 -1.70
C PHE A 13 -4.15 -5.32 -0.73
N SER A 14 -4.39 -6.29 0.15
CA SER A 14 -5.36 -6.19 1.24
C SER A 14 -4.73 -6.74 2.51
N LEU A 15 -4.67 -5.92 3.56
CA LEU A 15 -4.09 -6.29 4.85
C LEU A 15 -4.98 -5.74 5.97
N ALA A 16 -4.93 -6.37 7.14
CA ALA A 16 -5.52 -5.80 8.34
C ALA A 16 -4.65 -4.64 8.85
N ASP A 17 -5.27 -3.54 9.27
CA ASP A 17 -4.61 -2.50 10.06
C ASP A 17 -4.37 -2.98 11.50
N PHE A 18 -3.74 -2.14 12.33
CA PHE A 18 -3.45 -2.46 13.74
C PHE A 18 -4.71 -2.62 14.61
N ARG A 19 -5.90 -2.28 14.09
CA ARG A 19 -7.20 -2.44 14.75
C ARG A 19 -7.99 -3.62 14.20
N GLY A 20 -7.45 -4.35 13.22
CA GLY A 20 -8.10 -5.47 12.56
C GLY A 20 -8.99 -5.08 11.37
N ASN A 21 -9.09 -3.81 10.99
CA ASN A 21 -9.89 -3.41 9.83
C ASN A 21 -9.14 -3.77 8.55
N THR A 22 -9.84 -4.33 7.57
CA THR A 22 -9.24 -4.58 6.26
C THR A 22 -9.01 -3.26 5.53
N VAL A 23 -7.78 -3.02 5.11
CA VAL A 23 -7.37 -1.90 4.26
C VAL A 23 -6.98 -2.47 2.90
N ARG A 24 -7.58 -1.94 1.82
CA ARG A 24 -7.20 -2.27 0.44
C ARG A 24 -6.59 -1.04 -0.23
N LEU A 25 -5.51 -1.22 -0.99
CA LEU A 25 -4.88 -0.09 -1.68
C LEU A 25 -5.82 0.50 -2.74
N ALA A 26 -6.58 -0.34 -3.42
CA ALA A 26 -7.57 0.07 -4.43
C ALA A 26 -8.60 1.08 -3.92
N ASP A 27 -8.97 1.04 -2.64
CA ASP A 27 -10.00 1.91 -2.05
C ASP A 27 -9.59 3.40 -2.05
N PHE A 28 -8.30 3.70 -2.18
CA PHE A 28 -7.79 5.09 -2.21
C PHE A 28 -7.64 5.66 -3.62
N ARG A 29 -7.80 4.84 -4.68
CA ARG A 29 -7.58 5.26 -6.07
C ARG A 29 -8.52 6.41 -6.46
N GLY A 30 -7.95 7.51 -6.95
CA GLY A 30 -8.71 8.69 -7.38
C GLY A 30 -9.21 9.58 -6.24
N TYR A 31 -9.04 9.17 -4.98
CA TYR A 31 -9.50 9.91 -3.81
C TYR A 31 -8.36 10.53 -3.02
N LYS A 32 -7.21 9.83 -2.88
CA LYS A 32 -6.06 10.29 -2.07
C LYS A 32 -4.73 9.90 -2.70
N ASN A 33 -3.72 10.75 -2.51
CA ASN A 33 -2.33 10.36 -2.71
C ASN A 33 -1.89 9.46 -1.56
N VAL A 34 -1.24 8.34 -1.88
CA VAL A 34 -0.83 7.33 -0.90
C VAL A 34 0.68 7.12 -0.99
N LEU A 35 1.36 7.09 0.16
CA LEU A 35 2.76 6.73 0.30
C LEU A 35 2.86 5.47 1.15
N LEU A 36 3.46 4.41 0.60
CA LEU A 36 3.71 3.16 1.31
C LEU A 36 5.13 3.15 1.87
N VAL A 37 5.24 2.98 3.18
CA VAL A 37 6.52 2.92 3.88
C VAL A 37 6.71 1.52 4.44
N PHE A 38 7.72 0.80 3.94
CA PHE A 38 8.11 -0.52 4.44
C PHE A 38 9.21 -0.37 5.48
N ASN A 39 8.84 -0.21 6.74
CA ASN A 39 9.80 -0.15 7.85
C ASN A 39 10.32 -1.54 8.19
N ARG A 40 11.62 -1.65 8.50
CA ARG A 40 12.27 -2.95 8.76
C ARG A 40 12.22 -3.39 10.23
N THR A 41 11.79 -2.55 11.15
CA THR A 41 11.69 -2.86 12.59
C THR A 41 10.82 -1.79 13.28
N PHE A 42 10.04 -2.21 14.27
CA PHE A 42 9.32 -1.34 15.21
C PHE A 42 9.51 -1.93 16.62
N THR A 43 10.72 -1.85 17.17
CA THR A 43 10.98 -2.19 18.58
C THR A 43 10.95 -0.93 19.41
#